data_AF-A0A7V8Z9Y9-F1
#
_entry.id   AF-A0A7V8Z9Y9-F1
#
_cell.length_a   1.000
_cell.length_b   1.000
_cell.length_c   1.000
_cell.angle_alpha   90.00
_cell.angle_beta   90.00
_cell.angle_gamma   90.00
#
_symmetry.space_group_name_H-M   'P 1'
#
loop_
_entity.id
_entity.type
_entity.pdbx_description
1 polymer ?
#
loop_
_entity_poly.entity_id
_entity_poly.type
_entity_poly.pdbx_seq_one_letter_code
_entity_poly.pdbx_strand_id
1 'polypeptide(L)'
;MFCPSCGSEERQPSQYCRACGTDLRIVRASLEKPDAVTNSAASARDEIGRAVAAKITEFKTAGELKKIAEDVLPEIEKFLESPQQKRLRRIRTGVVIALIGLGATFCFFLLTLKDPDAQFLMSLGVTAFLIGLAFIINGLLFTVPQRSVADR
;
A
#
# COMPACT_ATOMS: atom_id res chain seq x y z
N MET A 1 -21.87 22.80 16.09
CA MET A 1 -21.07 21.56 16.07
C MET A 1 -21.79 20.49 16.89
N PHE A 2 -21.66 19.21 16.55
CA PHE A 2 -22.33 18.12 17.27
C PHE A 2 -21.36 17.41 18.22
N CYS A 3 -21.85 17.04 19.41
CA CYS A 3 -21.09 16.23 20.35
C CYS A 3 -21.02 14.76 19.88
N PRO A 4 -19.84 14.13 19.77
CA PRO A 4 -19.71 12.74 19.33
C PRO A 4 -20.23 11.72 20.35
N SER A 5 -20.35 12.10 21.62
CA SER A 5 -20.79 11.20 22.68
C SER A 5 -22.31 11.19 22.88
N CYS A 6 -22.98 12.34 22.79
CA CYS A 6 -24.41 12.46 23.10
C CYS A 6 -25.26 13.10 21.99
N GLY A 7 -24.65 13.48 20.86
CA GLY A 7 -25.36 14.03 19.70
C GLY A 7 -25.97 15.42 19.90
N SER A 8 -25.76 16.08 21.05
CA SER A 8 -26.31 17.42 21.29
C SER A 8 -25.67 18.45 20.36
N GLU A 9 -26.49 19.33 19.78
CA GLU A 9 -26.03 20.47 19.00
C GLU A 9 -25.50 21.57 19.92
N GLU A 10 -24.23 21.93 19.76
CA GLU A 10 -23.59 23.03 20.46
C GLU A 10 -23.33 24.18 19.48
N ARG A 11 -23.92 25.34 19.77
CA ARG A 11 -23.86 26.53 18.91
C ARG A 11 -22.85 27.56 19.39
N GLN A 12 -22.36 27.43 20.63
CA GLN A 12 -21.38 28.35 21.22
C GLN A 12 -19.97 27.72 21.24
N PRO A 13 -18.89 28.52 21.27
CA PRO A 13 -17.52 28.02 21.31
C PRO A 13 -17.11 27.50 22.71
N SER A 14 -17.92 26.62 23.31
CA SER A 14 -17.60 25.97 24.58
C SER A 14 -16.47 24.94 24.41
N GLN A 15 -15.64 24.76 25.44
CA GLN A 15 -14.57 23.74 25.44
C GLN A 15 -15.11 22.33 25.72
N TYR A 16 -16.24 22.23 26.41
CA TYR A 16 -16.89 20.98 26.79
C TYR A 16 -18.36 20.99 26.40
N CYS A 17 -18.90 19.81 26.10
CA CYS A 17 -20.31 19.61 25.84
C CYS A 17 -21.13 19.85 27.12
N ARG A 18 -22.14 20.72 27.05
CA ARG A 18 -23.01 21.04 28.20
C ARG A 18 -23.91 19.89 28.62
N ALA A 19 -24.20 18.94 27.72
CA ALA A 19 -25.10 17.83 28.01
C ALA A 19 -24.39 16.62 28.65
N CYS A 20 -23.14 16.34 28.28
CA CYS A 20 -22.43 15.13 28.75
C CYS A 20 -21.00 15.38 29.23
N GLY A 21 -20.51 16.62 29.20
CA GLY A 21 -19.15 16.96 29.65
C GLY A 21 -18.01 16.54 28.72
N THR A 22 -18.31 15.93 27.56
CA THR A 22 -17.28 15.51 26.59
C THR A 22 -16.50 16.71 26.04
N ASP A 23 -15.18 16.58 25.93
CA ASP A 23 -14.30 17.62 25.38
C ASP A 23 -14.56 17.84 23.87
N LEU A 24 -14.87 19.08 23.50
CA LEU A 24 -15.18 19.49 22.13
C LEU A 24 -14.00 20.13 21.40
N ARG A 25 -12.84 20.30 22.05
CA ARG A 25 -11.63 20.87 21.42
C ARG A 25 -11.15 20.03 20.24
N ILE A 26 -11.23 18.71 20.36
CA ILE A 26 -10.87 17.76 19.29
C ILE A 26 -11.80 17.94 18.09
N VAL A 27 -13.12 18.00 18.32
CA VAL A 27 -14.12 18.19 17.27
C VAL A 27 -13.91 19.53 16.54
N ARG A 28 -13.56 20.59 17.29
CA ARG A 28 -13.26 21.90 16.71
C ARG A 28 -11.98 21.86 15.87
N ALA A 29 -10.90 21.26 16.37
CA ALA A 29 -9.67 21.12 15.61
C ALA A 29 -9.89 20.36 14.29
N SER A 30 -10.73 19.32 14.31
CA SER A 30 -11.12 18.58 13.11
C SER A 30 -12.02 19.38 12.15
N LEU A 31 -12.88 20.28 12.65
CA LEU A 31 -13.73 21.16 11.84
C LEU A 31 -12.99 22.37 11.27
N GLU A 32 -11.97 22.89 11.99
CA GLU A 32 -11.15 24.02 11.53
C GLU A 32 -10.13 23.62 10.47
N LYS A 33 -9.74 22.33 10.41
CA LYS A 33 -8.84 21.78 9.38
C LYS A 33 -9.32 20.42 8.85
N PRO A 34 -10.42 20.38 8.09
CA PRO A 34 -10.99 19.10 7.62
C PRO A 34 -10.12 18.34 6.61
N ASP A 35 -9.09 18.96 6.00
CA ASP A 35 -8.55 18.47 4.71
C ASP A 35 -7.03 18.35 4.58
N ALA A 36 -6.25 18.34 5.67
CA ALA A 36 -4.79 18.36 5.51
C ALA A 36 -4.17 17.05 4.99
N VAL A 37 -4.79 15.88 5.18
CA VAL A 37 -4.09 14.58 4.95
C VAL A 37 -4.84 13.58 4.05
N THR A 38 -6.17 13.50 4.08
CA THR A 38 -6.92 12.49 3.28
C THR A 38 -7.49 13.05 1.98
N ASN A 39 -8.00 14.27 1.98
CA ASN A 39 -8.43 14.95 0.74
C ASN A 39 -7.24 15.43 -0.09
N SER A 40 -6.14 15.83 0.55
CA SER A 40 -4.92 16.30 -0.10
C SER A 40 -4.20 15.23 -0.93
N ALA A 41 -4.21 13.96 -0.52
CA ALA A 41 -3.53 12.90 -1.28
C ALA A 41 -4.33 12.46 -2.53
N ALA A 42 -5.66 12.41 -2.44
CA ALA A 42 -6.52 12.11 -3.58
C ALA A 42 -6.61 13.30 -4.54
N SER A 43 -6.80 14.51 -4.02
CA SER A 43 -6.83 15.74 -4.84
C SER A 43 -5.48 16.04 -5.48
N ALA A 44 -4.35 15.82 -4.78
CA ALA A 44 -3.02 15.98 -5.37
C ALA A 44 -2.76 14.98 -6.49
N ARG A 45 -3.25 13.73 -6.38
CA ARG A 45 -3.15 12.76 -7.48
C ARG A 45 -3.94 13.20 -8.70
N ASP A 46 -5.15 13.73 -8.51
CA ASP A 46 -5.98 14.26 -9.61
C ASP A 46 -5.42 15.55 -10.21
N GLU A 47 -4.78 16.40 -9.42
CA GLU A 47 -4.13 17.63 -9.87
C GLU A 47 -2.84 17.35 -10.64
N ILE A 48 -2.01 16.42 -10.15
CA ILE A 48 -0.84 15.91 -10.88
C ILE A 48 -1.29 15.23 -12.17
N GLY A 49 -2.33 14.38 -12.13
CA GLY A 49 -2.87 13.71 -13.30
C GLY A 49 -3.35 14.69 -14.37
N ARG A 50 -4.05 15.76 -13.98
CA ARG A 50 -4.48 16.83 -14.89
C ARG A 50 -3.30 17.62 -15.44
N ALA A 51 -2.31 17.96 -14.62
CA ALA A 51 -1.12 18.68 -15.07
C ALA A 51 -0.29 17.85 -16.07
N VAL A 52 -0.16 16.54 -15.84
CA VAL A 52 0.53 15.62 -16.76
C VAL A 52 -0.27 15.44 -18.06
N ALA A 53 -1.59 15.30 -17.98
CA ALA A 53 -2.45 15.22 -19.18
C ALA A 53 -2.36 16.49 -20.03
N ALA A 54 -2.35 17.68 -19.40
CA ALA A 54 -2.14 18.95 -20.08
C ALA A 54 -0.75 19.03 -20.73
N LYS A 55 0.29 18.54 -20.04
CA LYS A 55 1.65 18.49 -20.60
C LYS A 55 1.76 17.52 -21.77
N ILE A 56 1.08 16.38 -21.74
CA ILE A 56 1.02 15.41 -22.83
C ILE A 56 0.43 16.04 -24.10
N THR A 57 -0.60 16.88 -23.96
CA THR A 57 -1.21 17.58 -25.10
C THR A 57 -0.35 18.69 -25.71
N GLU A 58 0.68 19.19 -25.00
CA GLU A 58 1.61 20.19 -25.53
C GLU A 58 2.64 19.60 -26.51
N PHE A 59 2.88 18.28 -26.48
CA PHE A 59 3.85 17.63 -27.37
C PHE A 59 3.21 17.29 -28.72
N LYS A 60 3.71 17.91 -29.79
CA LYS A 60 3.15 17.80 -31.15
C LYS A 60 3.72 16.65 -31.99
N THR A 61 4.78 15.99 -31.51
CA THR A 61 5.52 14.98 -32.29
C THR A 61 5.42 13.60 -31.64
N ALA A 62 4.96 12.59 -32.38
CA ALA A 62 4.74 11.23 -31.88
C ALA A 62 6.00 10.57 -31.27
N GLY A 63 7.20 10.98 -31.70
CA GLY A 63 8.47 10.45 -31.17
C GLY A 63 8.84 10.94 -29.77
N GLU A 64 8.51 12.18 -29.42
CA GLU A 64 8.79 12.75 -28.08
C GLU A 64 7.82 12.21 -27.04
N LEU A 65 6.55 12.03 -27.43
CA LEU A 65 5.54 11.41 -26.58
C LEU A 65 5.90 9.95 -26.25
N LYS A 66 6.49 9.21 -27.21
CA LYS A 66 6.94 7.83 -26.99
C LYS A 66 8.05 7.74 -25.93
N LYS A 67 9.04 8.63 -25.98
CA LYS A 67 10.12 8.66 -24.98
C LYS A 67 9.58 8.93 -23.57
N ILE A 68 8.69 9.91 -23.42
CA ILE A 68 8.08 10.23 -22.12
C ILE A 68 7.17 9.10 -21.64
N ALA A 69 6.44 8.45 -22.54
CA ALA A 69 5.61 7.30 -22.21
C ALA A 69 6.44 6.08 -21.78
N GLU A 70 7.64 5.88 -22.31
CA GLU A 70 8.54 4.80 -21.89
C GLU A 70 9.28 5.14 -20.58
N ASP A 71 9.70 6.39 -20.39
CA ASP A 71 10.55 6.79 -19.25
C ASP A 71 9.74 7.23 -18.01
N VAL A 72 8.68 8.02 -18.19
CA VAL A 72 7.97 8.71 -17.08
C VAL A 72 6.70 7.97 -16.66
N LEU A 73 5.97 7.40 -17.63
CA LEU A 73 4.74 6.65 -17.37
C LEU A 73 4.92 5.52 -16.32
N PRO A 74 5.98 4.69 -16.34
CA PRO A 74 6.14 3.63 -15.34
C PRO A 74 6.40 4.17 -13.93
N GLU A 75 6.97 5.36 -13.80
CA GLU A 75 7.21 6.00 -12.52
C GLU A 75 5.91 6.58 -11.94
N ILE A 76 5.10 7.21 -12.78
CA ILE A 76 3.75 7.69 -12.41
C ILE A 76 2.84 6.51 -12.04
N GLU A 77 2.88 5.42 -12.80
CA GLU A 77 2.08 4.22 -12.53
C GLU A 77 2.43 3.60 -11.16
N LYS A 78 3.71 3.58 -10.78
CA LYS A 78 4.16 3.18 -9.43
C LYS A 78 3.64 4.11 -8.33
N PHE A 79 3.49 5.41 -8.60
CA PHE A 79 2.95 6.37 -7.63
C PHE A 79 1.43 6.31 -7.50
N LEU A 80 0.73 6.01 -8.60
CA LEU A 80 -0.72 5.85 -8.64
C LEU A 80 -1.16 4.46 -8.15
N GLU A 81 -0.27 3.47 -8.12
CA GLU A 81 -0.54 2.11 -7.62
C GLU A 81 -1.19 2.16 -6.23
N SER A 82 -2.37 1.56 -6.10
CA SER A 82 -3.07 1.53 -4.81
C SER A 82 -2.32 0.64 -3.82
N PRO A 83 -2.40 0.91 -2.50
CA PRO A 83 -1.74 0.08 -1.49
C PRO A 83 -2.19 -1.39 -1.55
N GLN A 84 -3.43 -1.64 -2.00
CA GLN A 84 -3.97 -2.99 -2.22
C GLN A 84 -3.31 -3.68 -3.41
N GLN A 85 -3.10 -2.99 -4.54
CA GLN A 85 -2.40 -3.54 -5.71
C GLN A 85 -0.94 -3.90 -5.37
N LYS A 86 -0.24 -3.03 -4.66
CA LYS A 86 1.13 -3.27 -4.19
C LYS A 86 1.23 -4.51 -3.29
N ARG A 87 0.22 -4.72 -2.43
CA ARG A 87 0.07 -5.93 -1.61
C ARG A 87 -0.10 -7.18 -2.48
N LEU A 88 -1.06 -7.14 -3.40
CA LEU A 88 -1.39 -8.27 -4.27
C LEU A 88 -0.19 -8.68 -5.13
N ARG A 89 0.57 -7.71 -5.64
CA ARG A 89 1.80 -7.95 -6.40
C ARG A 89 2.84 -8.67 -5.56
N ARG A 90 3.07 -8.20 -4.33
CA ARG A 90 4.08 -8.78 -3.43
C ARG A 90 3.71 -10.21 -2.99
N ILE A 91 2.42 -10.44 -2.73
CA ILE A 91 1.87 -11.79 -2.47
C ILE A 91 2.07 -12.68 -3.70
N ARG A 92 1.74 -12.20 -4.91
CA ARG A 92 1.92 -12.96 -6.16
C ARG A 92 3.39 -13.35 -6.37
N THR A 93 4.33 -12.43 -6.15
CA THR A 93 5.77 -12.72 -6.20
C THR A 93 6.15 -13.80 -5.18
N GLY A 94 5.67 -13.68 -3.94
CA GLY A 94 5.92 -14.68 -2.90
C GLY A 94 5.36 -16.06 -3.25
N VAL A 95 4.15 -16.14 -3.82
CA VAL A 95 3.53 -17.40 -4.26
C VAL A 95 4.35 -18.07 -5.35
N VAL A 96 4.82 -17.32 -6.36
CA VAL A 96 5.65 -17.88 -7.43
C VAL A 96 6.95 -18.46 -6.87
N ILE A 97 7.65 -17.72 -6.01
CA ILE A 97 8.90 -18.19 -5.39
C ILE A 97 8.65 -19.42 -4.50
N ALA A 98 7.56 -19.44 -3.74
CA ALA A 98 7.20 -20.57 -2.89
C ALA A 98 6.93 -21.84 -3.73
N LEU A 99 6.18 -21.72 -4.84
CA LEU A 99 5.91 -22.85 -5.73
C LEU A 99 7.18 -23.40 -6.39
N ILE A 100 8.11 -22.53 -6.79
CA ILE A 100 9.42 -22.94 -7.31
C ILE A 100 10.19 -23.72 -6.25
N GLY A 101 10.25 -23.20 -5.02
CA GLY A 101 10.95 -23.87 -3.91
C GLY A 101 10.33 -25.23 -3.55
N LEU A 102 9.00 -25.32 -3.52
CA LEU A 102 8.29 -26.57 -3.25
C LEU A 102 8.54 -27.61 -4.35
N GLY A 103 8.47 -27.19 -5.62
CA GLY A 103 8.77 -28.04 -6.76
C GLY A 103 10.22 -28.55 -6.76
N ALA A 104 11.18 -27.66 -6.47
CA ALA A 104 12.59 -28.03 -6.32
C ALA A 104 12.80 -29.01 -5.17
N THR A 105 12.17 -28.77 -4.01
CA THR A 105 12.24 -29.66 -2.84
C THR A 105 11.74 -31.06 -3.19
N PHE A 106 10.59 -31.15 -3.86
CA PHE A 106 10.00 -32.42 -4.26
C PHE A 106 10.90 -33.16 -5.26
N CYS A 107 11.46 -32.45 -6.24
CA CYS A 107 12.37 -33.03 -7.23
C CYS A 107 13.64 -33.58 -6.56
N PHE A 108 14.27 -32.82 -5.66
CA PHE A 108 15.47 -33.26 -4.94
C PHE A 108 15.18 -34.36 -3.93
N PHE A 109 13.99 -34.38 -3.34
CA PHE A 109 13.54 -35.48 -2.49
C PHE A 109 13.52 -36.80 -3.28
N LEU A 110 12.97 -36.81 -4.49
CA LEU A 110 12.99 -37.99 -5.36
C LEU A 110 14.42 -38.42 -5.74
N LEU A 111 15.32 -37.47 -5.98
CA LEU A 111 16.74 -37.78 -6.25
C LEU A 111 17.44 -38.39 -5.03
N THR A 112 17.12 -37.92 -3.83
CA THR A 112 17.68 -38.43 -2.57
C THR A 112 17.32 -39.90 -2.31
N LEU A 113 16.19 -40.38 -2.86
CA LEU A 113 15.82 -41.81 -2.78
C LEU A 113 16.80 -42.71 -3.55
N LYS A 114 17.49 -42.16 -4.56
CA LYS A 114 18.47 -42.89 -5.37
C LYS A 114 19.90 -42.65 -4.89
N ASP A 115 20.24 -41.38 -4.66
CA ASP A 115 21.58 -40.94 -4.25
C ASP A 115 21.47 -40.17 -2.93
N PRO A 116 21.77 -40.79 -1.77
CA PRO A 116 21.55 -40.18 -0.46
C PRO A 116 22.45 -38.95 -0.20
N ASP A 117 23.56 -38.81 -0.94
CA ASP A 117 24.45 -37.64 -0.84
C ASP A 117 23.79 -36.36 -1.38
N ALA A 118 22.67 -36.48 -2.10
CA ALA A 118 21.92 -35.34 -2.65
C ALA A 118 21.05 -34.59 -1.62
N GLN A 119 21.06 -34.99 -0.34
CA GLN A 119 20.27 -34.35 0.73
C GLN A 119 20.48 -32.83 0.84
N PHE A 120 21.70 -32.35 0.58
CA PHE A 120 21.99 -30.92 0.58
C PHE A 120 21.17 -30.15 -0.47
N LEU A 121 20.90 -30.72 -1.64
CA LEU A 121 20.10 -30.08 -2.68
C LEU A 121 18.63 -29.90 -2.24
N MET A 122 18.09 -30.86 -1.49
CA MET A 122 16.75 -30.74 -0.91
C MET A 122 16.66 -29.52 0.01
N SER A 123 17.70 -29.23 0.79
CA SER A 123 17.75 -28.05 1.67
C SER A 123 17.65 -26.74 0.89
N LEU A 124 18.24 -26.66 -0.32
CA LEU A 124 18.12 -25.48 -1.19
C LEU A 124 16.68 -25.24 -1.64
N GLY A 125 15.95 -26.31 -2.00
CA GLY A 125 14.52 -26.21 -2.33
C GLY A 125 13.70 -25.68 -1.15
N VAL A 126 13.95 -26.20 0.06
CA VAL A 126 13.25 -25.77 1.27
C VAL A 126 13.53 -24.31 1.59
N THR A 127 14.79 -23.86 1.46
CA THR A 127 15.13 -22.45 1.69
C THR A 127 14.41 -21.51 0.72
N ALA A 128 14.35 -21.86 -0.57
CA ALA A 128 13.60 -21.08 -1.57
C ALA A 128 12.10 -21.02 -1.24
N PHE A 129 11.51 -22.14 -0.78
CA PHE A 129 10.12 -22.17 -0.35
C PHE A 129 9.88 -21.24 0.84
N LEU A 130 10.75 -21.27 1.85
CA LEU A 130 10.65 -20.42 3.05
C LEU A 130 10.82 -18.93 2.70
N ILE A 131 11.70 -18.59 1.74
CA ILE A 131 11.82 -17.23 1.22
C ILE A 131 10.49 -16.79 0.61
N GLY A 132 9.89 -17.60 -0.27
CA GLY A 132 8.58 -17.30 -0.85
C GLY A 132 7.49 -17.10 0.21
N LEU A 133 7.46 -17.96 1.23
CA LEU A 133 6.55 -17.85 2.37
C LEU A 133 6.75 -16.52 3.14
N ALA A 134 7.99 -16.11 3.37
CA ALA A 134 8.30 -14.85 4.04
C ALA A 134 7.75 -13.64 3.27
N PHE A 135 7.82 -13.64 1.94
CA PHE A 135 7.21 -12.60 1.10
C PHE A 135 5.68 -12.57 1.21
N ILE A 136 5.04 -13.74 1.26
CA ILE A 136 3.59 -13.85 1.43
C ILE A 136 3.18 -13.30 2.80
N ILE A 137 3.86 -13.70 3.87
CA ILE A 137 3.59 -13.25 5.24
C ILE A 137 3.82 -11.73 5.35
N ASN A 138 4.89 -11.20 4.75
CA ASN A 138 5.14 -9.76 4.67
C ASN A 138 3.99 -9.03 3.95
N GLY A 139 3.55 -9.57 2.81
CA GLY A 139 2.40 -9.07 2.07
C GLY A 139 1.05 -9.18 2.81
N LEU A 140 0.89 -10.10 3.76
CA LEU A 140 -0.38 -10.31 4.47
C LEU A 140 -0.46 -9.64 5.83
N LEU A 141 0.65 -9.51 6.56
CA LEU A 141 0.67 -9.01 7.94
C LEU A 141 1.31 -7.62 8.05
N PHE A 142 2.41 -7.38 7.35
CA PHE A 142 3.27 -6.21 7.61
C PHE A 142 3.06 -5.03 6.65
N THR A 143 2.18 -5.19 5.66
CA THR A 143 1.86 -4.13 4.66
C THR A 143 0.53 -3.45 4.89
N VAL A 144 -0.06 -3.60 6.09
CA VAL A 144 -1.23 -2.80 6.46
C VAL A 144 -0.78 -1.33 6.53
N PRO A 145 -1.41 -0.40 5.78
CA PRO A 145 -1.17 1.01 6.03
C PRO A 145 -1.68 1.32 7.44
N GLN A 146 -0.78 1.70 8.35
CA GLN A 146 -1.19 2.25 9.62
C GLN A 146 -2.09 3.45 9.35
N ARG A 147 -3.38 3.31 9.61
CA ARG A 147 -4.24 4.46 9.92
C ARG A 147 -3.83 4.95 11.31
N SER A 148 -2.66 5.56 11.42
CA SER A 148 -2.27 6.25 12.66
C SER A 148 -1.59 7.56 12.30
N VAL A 149 -2.42 8.58 12.13
CA VAL A 149 -2.02 9.90 12.60
C VAL A 149 -2.03 9.77 14.12
N ALA A 150 -0.86 9.55 14.71
CA ALA A 150 -0.65 9.79 16.13
C ALA A 150 -0.35 11.29 16.25
N ASP A 151 -1.37 12.06 16.63
CA ASP A 151 -1.25 13.49 16.93
C ASP A 151 -0.27 13.71 18.10
N ARG A 152 0.67 14.65 17.91
CA ARG A 152 1.40 15.34 18.97
C ARG A 152 1.05 16.81 18.92
#